data_AF-A0A3N2QSF2-F1
#
_entry.id   AF-A0A3N2QSF2-F1
#
_cell.length_a   1.000
_cell.length_b   1.000
_cell.length_c   1.000
_cell.angle_alpha   90.00
_cell.angle_beta   90.00
_cell.angle_gamma   90.00
#
_symmetry.space_group_name_H-M   'P 1'
#
loop_
_entity.id
_entity.type
_entity.pdbx_description
1 polymer ?
#
loop_
_entity_poly.entity_id
_entity_poly.type
_entity_poly.pdbx_seq_one_letter_code
_entity_poly.pdbx_strand_id
1 'polypeptide(L)'
;MKTKVYLSIFASLILAVLVSALGGSFGKALAEHVTKETAELALDGRSISDLSREEANALMRDPEFGDRLVAAKKEVTDEYWWYFGANFAIQILLILVICLVCGKYVIHTVTKHARP
;
A
#
# COMPACT_ATOMS: atom_id res chain seq x y z
N MET A 1 -9.16 -14.68 33.67
CA MET A 1 -9.84 -15.12 32.43
C MET A 1 -10.24 -13.93 31.57
N LYS A 2 -11.18 -13.09 32.04
CA LYS A 2 -11.59 -11.86 31.35
C LYS A 2 -10.39 -11.03 30.88
N THR A 3 -9.41 -10.83 31.76
CA THR A 3 -8.14 -10.13 31.42
C THR A 3 -7.37 -10.78 30.27
N LYS A 4 -7.28 -12.11 30.20
CA LYS A 4 -6.59 -12.83 29.10
C LYS A 4 -7.33 -12.68 27.77
N VAL A 5 -8.67 -12.78 27.80
CA VAL A 5 -9.54 -12.56 26.64
C VAL A 5 -9.40 -11.11 26.15
N TYR A 6 -9.57 -10.13 27.03
CA TYR A 6 -9.42 -8.71 26.69
C TYR A 6 -8.03 -8.39 26.15
N LEU A 7 -6.98 -8.93 26.75
CA LEU A 7 -5.61 -8.72 26.26
C LEU A 7 -5.39 -9.34 24.88
N SER A 8 -5.97 -10.52 24.60
CA SER A 8 -5.90 -11.13 23.26
C SER A 8 -6.65 -10.32 22.21
N ILE A 9 -7.82 -9.76 22.55
CA ILE A 9 -8.60 -8.89 21.65
C ILE A 9 -7.82 -7.61 21.39
N PHE A 10 -7.30 -6.98 22.44
CA PHE A 10 -6.50 -5.75 22.32
C PHE A 10 -5.23 -5.96 21.47
N ALA A 11 -4.50 -7.06 21.71
CA ALA A 11 -3.33 -7.41 20.90
C ALA A 11 -3.70 -7.64 19.42
N SER A 12 -4.83 -8.28 19.15
CA SER A 12 -5.32 -8.52 17.78
C SER A 12 -5.69 -7.21 17.08
N LEU A 13 -6.29 -6.26 17.80
CA LEU A 13 -6.58 -4.92 17.28
C LEU A 13 -5.29 -4.16 16.93
N ILE A 14 -4.28 -4.20 17.80
CA ILE A 14 -2.97 -3.59 17.52
C ILE A 14 -2.36 -4.21 16.26
N LEU A 15 -2.37 -5.54 16.15
CA LEU A 15 -1.85 -6.23 14.97
C LEU A 15 -2.58 -5.81 13.69
N ALA A 16 -3.91 -5.71 13.72
CA ALA A 16 -4.68 -5.23 12.57
C ALA A 16 -4.31 -3.80 12.19
N VAL A 17 -4.13 -2.90 13.16
CA VAL A 17 -3.68 -1.52 12.90
C VAL A 17 -2.28 -1.51 12.27
N LEU A 18 -1.36 -2.35 12.75
CA LEU A 18 -0.01 -2.46 12.18
C LEU A 18 -0.03 -2.96 10.74
N VAL A 19 -0.87 -3.96 10.43
CA VAL A 19 -1.06 -4.45 9.06
C VAL A 19 -1.51 -3.33 8.13
N SER A 20 -2.52 -2.54 8.54
CA SER A 20 -3.01 -1.41 7.77
C SER A 20 -1.94 -0.32 7.59
N ALA A 21 -1.18 -0.01 8.65
CA ALA A 21 -0.11 1.00 8.59
C ALA A 21 1.03 0.59 7.65
N LEU A 22 1.50 -0.66 7.75
CA LEU A 22 2.53 -1.21 6.85
C LEU A 22 2.03 -1.23 5.41
N GLY A 23 0.82 -1.73 5.20
CA GLY A 23 0.21 -1.76 3.89
C GLY A 23 0.05 -0.38 3.24
N GLY A 24 -0.33 0.63 4.03
CA GLY A 24 -0.35 2.03 3.60
C GLY A 24 1.03 2.57 3.24
N SER A 25 2.06 2.23 4.02
CA SER A 25 3.46 2.59 3.72
C SER A 25 3.91 2.01 2.38
N PHE A 26 3.67 0.72 2.13
CA PHE A 26 3.96 0.08 0.84
C PHE A 26 3.17 0.72 -0.31
N GLY A 27 1.89 1.02 -0.10
CA GLY A 27 1.08 1.72 -1.10
C GLY A 27 1.64 3.10 -1.45
N LYS A 28 2.14 3.84 -0.45
CA LYS A 28 2.79 5.13 -0.67
C LYS A 28 4.11 5.00 -1.42
N ALA A 29 4.96 4.05 -1.03
CA ALA A 29 6.23 3.79 -1.71
C ALA A 29 6.02 3.39 -3.17
N LEU A 30 5.01 2.56 -3.45
CA LEU A 30 4.64 2.18 -4.81
C LEU A 30 4.12 3.37 -5.62
N ALA A 31 3.28 4.23 -5.03
CA ALA A 31 2.80 5.44 -5.70
C ALA A 31 3.93 6.43 -6.02
N GLU A 32 4.90 6.56 -5.11
CA GLU A 32 6.09 7.38 -5.33
C GLU A 32 6.97 6.81 -6.45
N HIS A 33 7.14 5.48 -6.49
CA HIS A 33 7.85 4.79 -7.57
C HIS A 33 7.17 5.01 -8.93
N VAL A 34 5.86 4.78 -9.03
CA VAL A 34 5.06 5.01 -10.25
C VAL A 34 5.17 6.46 -10.71
N THR A 35 5.12 7.42 -9.78
CA THR A 35 5.23 8.84 -10.11
C THR A 35 6.61 9.17 -10.68
N LYS A 36 7.66 8.63 -10.06
CA LYS A 36 9.04 8.83 -10.50
C LYS A 36 9.26 8.23 -11.89
N GLU A 37 8.86 6.98 -12.09
CA GLU A 37 9.03 6.28 -13.36
C GLU A 37 8.19 6.91 -14.49
N THR A 38 6.96 7.34 -14.19
CA THR A 38 6.13 8.12 -15.13
C THR A 38 6.86 9.37 -15.62
N ALA A 39 7.51 10.08 -14.70
CA ALA A 39 8.26 11.28 -15.05
C ALA A 39 9.52 10.96 -15.86
N GLU A 40 10.28 9.93 -15.47
CA GLU A 40 11.46 9.48 -16.22
C GLU A 40 11.07 9.06 -17.64
N LEU A 41 9.97 8.31 -17.81
CA LEU A 41 9.47 7.88 -19.12
C LEU A 41 9.03 9.08 -19.98
N ALA A 42 8.35 10.07 -19.39
CA ALA A 42 7.96 11.30 -20.08
C ALA A 42 9.17 12.20 -20.46
N LEU A 43 10.31 11.99 -19.80
CA LEU A 43 11.58 12.68 -20.03
C LEU A 43 12.57 11.88 -20.89
N ASP A 44 12.08 10.87 -21.62
CA ASP A 44 12.90 9.97 -22.45
C ASP A 44 14.00 9.25 -21.64
N GLY A 45 13.70 8.87 -20.40
CA GLY A 45 14.59 8.15 -19.47
C GLY A 45 15.50 9.05 -18.63
N ARG A 46 15.39 10.39 -18.73
CA ARG A 46 16.14 11.31 -17.87
C ARG A 46 15.44 11.51 -16.52
N SER A 47 16.24 11.62 -15.46
CA SER A 47 15.72 11.97 -14.14
C SER A 47 15.30 13.44 -14.10
N ILE A 48 14.19 13.75 -13.42
CA ILE A 48 13.79 15.14 -13.11
C ILE A 48 14.92 15.88 -12.38
N SER A 49 15.72 15.19 -11.56
CA SER A 49 16.82 15.81 -10.81
C SER A 49 17.90 16.41 -11.69
N ASP A 50 18.00 15.94 -12.93
CA ASP A 50 19.07 16.30 -13.86
C ASP A 50 18.65 17.46 -14.77
N LEU A 51 17.40 17.90 -14.68
CA LEU A 51 16.84 18.95 -15.51
C LEU A 51 17.29 20.34 -15.03
N SER A 52 17.85 21.13 -15.95
CA SER A 52 18.10 22.55 -15.68
C SER A 52 16.79 23.34 -15.59
N ARG A 53 16.84 24.52 -14.94
CA ARG A 53 15.67 25.42 -14.89
C ARG A 53 15.25 25.90 -16.29
N GLU A 54 16.20 26.06 -17.22
CA GLU A 54 15.88 26.41 -18.60
C GLU A 54 15.21 25.24 -19.34
N GLU A 55 15.70 24.01 -19.15
CA GLU A 55 15.12 22.81 -19.75
C GLU A 55 13.69 22.56 -19.24
N ALA A 56 13.45 22.76 -17.94
CA ALA A 56 12.11 22.63 -17.36
C ALA A 56 11.13 23.65 -17.97
N ASN A 57 11.61 24.86 -18.21
CA ASN A 57 10.81 25.93 -18.80
C ASN A 57 10.57 25.71 -20.30
N ALA A 58 11.51 25.06 -21.00
CA ALA A 58 11.35 24.61 -22.37
C ALA A 58 10.30 23.49 -22.46
N LEU A 59 10.34 22.54 -21.52
CA LEU A 59 9.36 21.45 -21.42
C LEU A 59 7.93 21.95 -21.19
N MET A 60 7.75 22.94 -20.30
CA MET A 60 6.41 23.53 -20.08
C MET A 60 5.85 24.27 -21.31
N ARG A 61 6.71 24.63 -22.27
CA ARG A 61 6.32 25.26 -23.52
C ARG A 61 6.14 24.25 -24.65
N ASP A 62 6.53 23.00 -24.45
CA ASP A 62 6.33 21.92 -25.40
C ASP A 62 4.87 21.45 -25.36
N PRO A 63 4.08 21.66 -26.43
CA PRO A 63 2.68 21.24 -26.46
C PRO A 63 2.52 19.72 -26.41
N GLU A 64 3.51 18.93 -26.85
CA GLU A 64 3.44 17.46 -26.85
C GLU A 64 3.84 16.84 -25.51
N PHE A 65 4.48 17.60 -24.62
CA PHE A 65 4.92 17.09 -23.32
C PHE A 65 3.75 16.60 -22.45
N GLY A 66 2.60 17.29 -22.52
CA GLY A 66 1.38 16.87 -21.82
C GLY A 66 0.89 15.50 -22.28
N ASP A 67 0.86 15.27 -23.59
CA ASP A 67 0.42 14.00 -24.17
C ASP A 67 1.40 12.87 -23.85
N ARG A 68 2.71 13.14 -23.89
CA ARG A 68 3.75 12.19 -23.45
C ARG A 68 3.60 11.81 -21.99
N LEU A 69 3.32 12.76 -21.10
CA LEU A 69 3.10 12.51 -19.69
C LEU A 69 1.84 11.66 -19.42
N VAL A 70 0.77 11.88 -20.19
CA VAL A 70 -0.46 11.07 -20.09
C VAL A 70 -0.22 9.65 -20.59
N ALA A 71 0.50 9.49 -21.70
CA ALA A 71 0.86 8.18 -22.25
C ALA A 71 1.76 7.40 -21.27
N ALA A 72 2.81 8.03 -20.77
CA ALA A 72 3.71 7.46 -19.77
C ALA A 72 2.96 7.05 -18.50
N LYS A 73 2.08 7.92 -17.98
CA LYS A 73 1.28 7.60 -16.80
C LYS A 73 0.41 6.38 -17.04
N LYS A 74 -0.22 6.26 -18.21
CA LYS A 74 -1.08 5.12 -18.53
C LYS A 74 -0.27 3.83 -18.59
N GLU A 75 0.87 3.85 -19.27
CA GLU A 75 1.76 2.69 -19.40
C GLU A 75 2.26 2.20 -18.03
N VAL A 76 2.84 3.09 -17.24
CA VAL A 76 3.33 2.76 -15.89
C VAL A 76 2.16 2.35 -14.98
N THR A 77 1.01 3.04 -15.05
CA THR A 77 -0.15 2.63 -14.23
C THR A 77 -0.63 1.23 -14.60
N ASP A 78 -0.75 0.90 -15.89
CA ASP A 78 -1.19 -0.43 -16.34
C ASP A 78 -0.22 -1.53 -15.88
N GLU A 79 1.08 -1.26 -15.88
CA GLU A 79 2.10 -2.19 -15.37
C GLU A 79 1.99 -2.40 -13.86
N TYR A 80 1.81 -1.33 -13.08
CA TYR A 80 1.88 -1.41 -11.62
C TYR A 80 0.53 -1.56 -10.91
N TRP A 81 -0.60 -1.43 -11.61
CA TRP A 81 -1.95 -1.49 -11.03
C TRP A 81 -2.19 -2.78 -10.25
N TRP A 82 -1.69 -3.90 -10.76
CA TRP A 82 -1.82 -5.20 -10.10
C TRP A 82 -1.21 -5.23 -8.70
N TYR A 83 -0.08 -4.54 -8.48
CA TYR A 83 0.59 -4.50 -7.18
C TYR A 83 -0.21 -3.71 -6.13
N PHE A 84 -0.91 -2.65 -6.53
CA PHE A 84 -1.84 -1.95 -5.63
C PHE A 84 -2.98 -2.89 -5.19
N GLY A 85 -3.57 -3.61 -6.14
CA GLY A 85 -4.61 -4.60 -5.86
C GLY A 85 -4.11 -5.72 -4.96
N ALA A 86 -2.93 -6.26 -5.23
CA ALA A 86 -2.31 -7.32 -4.44
C ALA A 86 -2.01 -6.87 -3.00
N ASN A 87 -1.44 -5.66 -2.82
CA ASN A 87 -1.17 -5.10 -1.49
C ASN A 87 -2.46 -4.97 -0.67
N PHE A 88 -3.55 -4.47 -1.29
CA PHE A 88 -4.84 -4.35 -0.62
C PHE A 88 -5.43 -5.73 -0.26
N ALA A 89 -5.38 -6.68 -1.18
CA ALA A 89 -5.87 -8.04 -0.96
C ALA A 89 -5.13 -8.73 0.19
N ILE A 90 -3.80 -8.60 0.25
CA ILE A 90 -2.97 -9.18 1.32
C ILE A 90 -3.32 -8.56 2.67
N GLN A 91 -3.52 -7.25 2.75
CA GLN A 91 -3.93 -6.59 4.00
C GLN A 91 -5.26 -7.16 4.52
N ILE A 92 -6.26 -7.28 3.65
CA ILE A 92 -7.56 -7.86 4.02
C ILE A 92 -7.38 -9.31 4.51
N LEU A 93 -6.64 -10.13 3.77
CA LEU A 93 -6.41 -11.53 4.15
C LEU A 93 -5.72 -11.64 5.51
N LEU A 94 -4.71 -10.81 5.79
CA LEU A 94 -4.03 -10.80 7.08
C LEU A 94 -4.96 -10.37 8.22
N ILE A 95 -5.78 -9.34 8.02
CA ILE A 95 -6.77 -8.91 9.01
C ILE A 95 -7.78 -10.02 9.29
N LEU A 96 -8.27 -10.70 8.26
CA LEU A 96 -9.18 -11.84 8.41
C LEU A 96 -8.53 -12.99 9.21
N VAL A 97 -7.27 -13.32 8.93
CA VAL A 97 -6.52 -14.34 9.68
C VAL A 97 -6.39 -13.93 11.15
N ILE A 98 -6.04 -12.67 11.44
CA ILE A 98 -5.95 -12.15 12.81
C ILE A 98 -7.30 -12.31 13.53
N CYS A 99 -8.40 -11.91 12.89
CA CYS A 99 -9.74 -12.06 13.45
C CYS A 99 -10.10 -13.51 13.73
N LEU A 100 -9.82 -14.43 12.80
CA LEU A 100 -10.11 -15.86 12.95
C LEU A 100 -9.29 -16.48 14.10
N VAL A 101 -7.99 -16.19 14.18
CA VAL A 101 -7.12 -16.71 15.24
C VAL A 101 -7.58 -16.18 16.60
N CYS A 102 -7.85 -14.88 16.71
CA CYS A 102 -8.39 -14.27 17.93
C CYS A 102 -9.70 -14.92 18.35
N GLY A 103 -10.66 -15.04 17.42
CA GLY A 103 -11.95 -15.67 17.69
C GLY A 103 -11.82 -17.10 18.20
N LYS A 104 -10.99 -17.93 17.53
CA LYS A 104 -10.75 -19.32 17.98
C LYS A 104 -10.08 -19.37 19.36
N TYR A 105 -9.12 -18.50 19.64
CA TYR A 105 -8.47 -18.43 20.94
C TYR A 105 -9.44 -18.04 22.07
N VAL A 106 -10.29 -17.04 21.82
CA VAL A 106 -11.30 -16.58 22.78
C VAL A 106 -12.31 -17.68 23.06
N ILE A 107 -12.86 -18.32 22.01
CA ILE A 107 -13.78 -19.45 22.15
C ILE A 107 -13.11 -20.55 22.98
N HIS A 108 -11.93 -21.02 22.58
CA HIS A 108 -11.21 -22.09 23.29
C HIS A 108 -10.99 -21.76 24.77
N THR A 109 -10.56 -20.53 25.07
CA THR A 109 -10.29 -20.08 26.45
C THR A 109 -11.56 -20.07 27.30
N VAL A 110 -12.69 -19.67 26.72
CA VAL A 110 -13.99 -19.67 27.42
C VAL A 110 -14.51 -21.10 27.58
N THR A 111 -14.52 -21.92 26.52
CA THR A 111 -15.09 -23.29 26.56
C THR A 111 -14.31 -24.22 27.48
N LYS A 112 -12.97 -24.09 27.54
CA LYS A 112 -12.12 -24.89 28.44
C LYS A 112 -12.42 -24.61 29.92
N HIS A 113 -12.93 -23.44 30.26
CA HIS A 113 -13.31 -23.06 31.63
C HIS A 113 -14.79 -23.25 31.94
N ALA A 114 -15.65 -23.36 30.92
CA ALA A 114 -17.06 -23.65 31.10
C ALA A 114 -17.35 -25.14 31.39
N ARG A 115 -16.37 -26.04 31.22
CA ARG A 115 -16.47 -27.41 31.70
C ARG A 115 -16.20 -27.44 33.21
N PRO A 116 -17.11 -28.02 34.03
CA PRO A 116 -16.93 -28.15 35.47
C PRO A 116 -15.72 -29.01 35.83
#